data_AF-A0A6V7W6J9-F1
#
_entry.id   AF-A0A6V7W6J9-F1
#
_cell.length_a   1.000
_cell.length_b   1.000
_cell.length_c   1.000
_cell.angle_alpha   90.00
_cell.angle_beta   90.00
_cell.angle_gamma   90.00
#
_symmetry.space_group_name_H-M   'P 1'
#
loop_
_entity.id
_entity.type
_entity.pdbx_description
1 polymer ?
#
loop_
_entity_poly.entity_id
_entity_poly.type
_entity_poly.pdbx_seq_one_letter_code
_entity_poly.pdbx_strand_id
1 'polypeptide(L)'
;MATFTDYLSQIIGSEEDALRLLVAILACYPLAIIYRTFIYKLPERFQHAFFVVTGVLLYLFFCGVAIIHTIFSIIIAYLIVNLIPGTALSVAAAHIFFLGHLLIGIWFVESSTYDITWTTPFCILTLKMTALVMDVYDGHLQQQSKTAITDKPNLLEIAAFAFCFSGTLTGPHFSLKRFREFVKGDYLDKERNEVRQSSIMASLQRFCCWCIFCGFV
;
A
#
# COMPACT_ATOMS: atom_id res chain seq x y z
N MET A 1 10.34 -22.46 -15.69
CA MET A 1 10.75 -21.38 -16.63
C MET A 1 11.51 -20.39 -15.77
N ALA A 2 12.84 -20.34 -15.84
CA ALA A 2 13.64 -19.50 -14.97
C ALA A 2 13.25 -18.04 -15.21
N THR A 3 12.72 -17.39 -14.19
CA THR A 3 12.37 -15.97 -14.23
C THR A 3 13.65 -15.14 -14.21
N PHE A 4 13.57 -13.89 -14.68
CA PHE A 4 14.70 -12.96 -14.63
C PHE A 4 15.30 -12.83 -13.21
N THR A 5 14.45 -13.00 -12.18
CA THR A 5 14.84 -12.99 -10.77
C THR A 5 15.61 -14.24 -10.35
N ASP A 6 15.28 -15.42 -10.88
CA ASP A 6 16.06 -16.66 -10.68
C ASP A 6 17.50 -16.52 -11.17
N TYR A 7 17.69 -15.88 -12.34
CA TYR A 7 19.02 -15.66 -12.91
C TYR A 7 19.84 -14.67 -12.07
N LEU A 8 19.22 -13.59 -11.60
CA LEU A 8 19.88 -12.62 -10.73
C LEU A 8 20.21 -13.21 -9.35
N SER A 9 19.32 -14.02 -8.79
CA SER A 9 19.54 -14.73 -7.52
C SER A 9 20.78 -15.61 -7.58
N GLN A 10 20.95 -16.37 -8.67
CA GLN A 10 22.12 -17.24 -8.86
C GLN A 10 23.44 -16.47 -9.00
N ILE A 11 23.42 -15.26 -9.57
CA ILE A 11 24.61 -14.42 -9.72
C ILE A 11 24.96 -13.72 -8.40
N ILE A 12 23.95 -13.23 -7.68
CA ILE A 12 24.12 -12.41 -6.47
C ILE A 12 24.28 -13.30 -5.21
N GLY A 13 23.85 -14.57 -5.27
CA GLY A 13 23.85 -15.48 -4.12
C GLY A 13 22.82 -15.09 -3.05
N SER A 14 21.74 -14.42 -3.44
CA SER A 14 20.69 -13.91 -2.54
C SER A 14 19.37 -14.64 -2.78
N GLU A 15 18.52 -14.71 -1.77
CA GLU A 15 17.18 -15.30 -1.87
C GLU A 15 16.33 -14.59 -2.92
N GLU A 16 15.63 -15.38 -3.74
CA GLU A 16 14.88 -14.87 -4.89
C GLU A 16 13.76 -13.89 -4.48
N ASP A 17 13.09 -14.17 -3.36
CA ASP A 17 11.96 -13.38 -2.88
C ASP A 17 12.40 -12.00 -2.36
N ALA A 18 13.57 -11.91 -1.74
CA ALA A 18 14.17 -10.64 -1.35
C ALA A 18 14.53 -9.78 -2.58
N LEU A 19 15.02 -10.40 -3.65
CA LEU A 19 15.32 -9.72 -4.91
C LEU A 19 14.04 -9.24 -5.63
N ARG A 20 12.99 -10.08 -5.68
CA ARG A 20 11.68 -9.68 -6.20
C ARG A 20 11.13 -8.45 -5.45
N LEU A 21 11.21 -8.49 -4.13
CA LEU A 21 10.80 -7.36 -3.29
C LEU A 21 11.62 -6.09 -3.60
N LEU A 22 12.94 -6.21 -3.66
CA LEU A 22 13.83 -5.08 -3.94
C LEU A 22 13.53 -4.46 -5.31
N VAL A 23 13.38 -5.29 -6.35
CA VAL A 23 13.03 -4.83 -7.70
C VAL A 23 11.67 -4.14 -7.71
N ALA A 24 10.67 -4.68 -6.99
CA ALA A 24 9.36 -4.06 -6.89
C ALA A 24 9.41 -2.69 -6.19
N ILE A 25 10.20 -2.56 -5.11
CA ILE A 25 10.41 -1.27 -4.42
C ILE A 25 11.13 -0.28 -5.34
N LEU A 26 12.17 -0.73 -6.05
CA LEU A 26 12.90 0.12 -7.00
C LEU A 26 12.02 0.58 -8.16
N ALA A 27 11.09 -0.26 -8.62
CA ALA A 27 10.10 0.08 -9.65
C ALA A 27 9.12 1.18 -9.19
N CYS A 28 8.92 1.40 -7.89
CA CYS A 28 8.09 2.49 -7.39
C CYS A 28 8.65 3.88 -7.71
N TYR A 29 9.97 4.05 -7.85
CA TYR A 29 10.58 5.35 -8.19
C TYR A 29 10.24 5.83 -9.62
N PRO A 30 10.44 5.06 -10.71
CA PRO A 30 10.02 5.47 -12.03
C PRO A 30 8.49 5.60 -12.12
N LEU A 31 7.72 4.74 -11.43
CA LEU A 31 6.26 4.90 -11.34
C LEU A 31 5.86 6.23 -10.69
N ALA A 32 6.56 6.67 -9.65
CA ALA A 32 6.34 7.97 -9.02
C ALA A 32 6.62 9.14 -9.99
N ILE A 33 7.67 9.03 -10.81
CA ILE A 33 8.01 10.04 -11.83
C ILE A 33 6.93 10.09 -12.91
N ILE A 34 6.47 8.93 -13.40
CA ILE A 34 5.39 8.82 -14.39
C ILE A 34 4.10 9.42 -13.84
N TYR A 35 3.75 9.05 -12.60
CA TYR A 35 2.57 9.57 -11.93
C TYR A 35 2.60 11.10 -11.84
N ARG A 36 3.71 11.66 -11.33
CA ARG A 36 3.88 13.10 -11.17
C ARG A 36 3.86 13.86 -12.49
N THR A 37 4.46 13.29 -13.53
CA THR A 37 4.61 13.98 -14.83
C THR A 37 3.31 13.96 -15.64
N PHE A 38 2.61 12.82 -15.67
CA PHE A 38 1.50 12.60 -16.61
C PHE A 38 0.15 12.42 -15.94
N ILE A 39 0.08 11.60 -14.89
CA ILE A 39 -1.20 11.11 -14.33
C ILE A 39 -1.81 12.12 -13.38
N TYR A 40 -0.96 12.85 -12.65
CA TYR A 40 -1.38 13.77 -11.61
C TYR A 40 -2.33 14.87 -12.09
N LYS A 41 -2.22 15.28 -13.36
CA LYS A 41 -3.07 16.31 -13.97
C LYS A 41 -4.45 15.78 -14.41
N LEU A 42 -4.66 14.46 -14.33
CA LEU A 42 -5.90 13.81 -14.74
C LEU A 42 -6.94 13.82 -13.61
N PRO A 43 -8.24 13.66 -13.92
CA PRO A 43 -9.27 13.50 -12.90
C PRO A 43 -8.98 12.34 -11.93
N GLU A 44 -9.47 12.46 -10.68
CA GLU A 44 -9.23 11.49 -9.59
C GLU A 44 -9.49 10.03 -9.99
N ARG A 45 -10.52 9.77 -10.82
CA ARG A 45 -10.84 8.44 -11.33
C ARG A 45 -9.68 7.79 -12.10
N PHE A 46 -8.99 8.55 -12.94
CA PHE A 46 -7.85 8.06 -13.72
C PHE A 46 -6.61 7.88 -12.84
N GLN A 47 -6.42 8.76 -11.86
CA GLN A 47 -5.36 8.60 -10.85
C GLN A 47 -5.58 7.30 -10.04
N HIS A 48 -6.81 7.06 -9.57
CA HIS A 48 -7.16 5.82 -8.87
C HIS A 48 -6.95 4.58 -9.74
N ALA A 49 -7.40 4.61 -11.00
CA ALA A 49 -7.17 3.52 -11.93
C ALA A 49 -5.68 3.23 -12.13
N PHE A 50 -4.85 4.27 -12.23
CA PHE A 50 -3.39 4.12 -12.31
C PHE A 50 -2.81 3.42 -11.08
N PHE A 51 -3.20 3.81 -9.86
CA PHE A 51 -2.76 3.13 -8.64
C PHE A 51 -3.17 1.66 -8.60
N VAL A 52 -4.42 1.36 -8.98
CA VAL A 52 -4.90 -0.02 -9.03
C VAL A 52 -4.11 -0.85 -10.03
N VAL A 53 -3.95 -0.37 -11.28
CA VAL A 53 -3.24 -1.11 -12.32
C VAL A 53 -1.78 -1.33 -11.95
N THR A 54 -1.09 -0.28 -11.53
CA THR A 54 0.35 -0.37 -11.18
C THR A 54 0.57 -1.22 -9.94
N GLY A 55 -0.25 -1.08 -8.90
CA GLY A 55 -0.15 -1.91 -7.71
C GLY A 55 -0.49 -3.37 -7.99
N VAL A 56 -1.52 -3.67 -8.78
CA VAL A 56 -1.83 -5.05 -9.18
C VAL A 56 -0.66 -5.67 -9.94
N LEU A 57 -0.02 -4.95 -10.86
CA LEU A 57 1.17 -5.44 -11.56
C LEU A 57 2.33 -5.69 -10.60
N LEU A 58 2.56 -4.82 -9.62
CA LEU A 58 3.59 -5.02 -8.59
C LEU A 58 3.31 -6.24 -7.71
N TYR A 59 2.06 -6.47 -7.30
CA TYR A 59 1.69 -7.68 -6.55
C TYR A 59 1.81 -8.95 -7.39
N LEU A 60 1.36 -8.91 -8.65
CA LEU A 60 1.50 -10.06 -9.55
C LEU A 60 2.97 -10.41 -9.78
N PHE A 61 3.86 -9.41 -9.87
CA PHE A 61 5.30 -9.64 -9.95
C PHE A 61 5.86 -10.20 -8.64
N PHE A 62 5.43 -9.68 -7.49
CA PHE A 62 5.97 -10.04 -6.19
C PHE A 62 5.46 -11.40 -5.67
N CYS A 63 4.14 -11.60 -5.62
CA CYS A 63 3.52 -12.78 -5.02
C CYS A 63 2.64 -13.60 -6.00
N GLY A 64 2.59 -13.22 -7.27
CA GLY A 64 1.85 -13.96 -8.29
C GLY A 64 0.35 -14.07 -7.99
N VAL A 65 -0.18 -15.29 -8.09
CA VAL A 65 -1.61 -15.58 -7.90
C VAL A 65 -2.08 -15.30 -6.46
N ALA A 66 -1.17 -15.25 -5.48
CA ALA A 66 -1.52 -14.98 -4.08
C ALA A 66 -2.11 -13.57 -3.85
N ILE A 67 -2.06 -12.68 -4.86
CA ILE A 67 -2.80 -11.40 -4.88
C ILE A 67 -4.30 -11.57 -4.60
N ILE A 68 -4.87 -12.76 -4.84
CA ILE A 68 -6.28 -13.06 -4.53
C ILE A 68 -6.64 -12.75 -3.08
N HIS A 69 -5.73 -12.98 -2.11
CA HIS A 69 -5.98 -12.66 -0.71
C HIS A 69 -6.14 -11.15 -0.51
N THR A 70 -5.31 -10.37 -1.19
CA THR A 70 -5.37 -8.89 -1.16
C THR A 70 -6.65 -8.37 -1.78
N ILE A 71 -7.03 -8.87 -2.96
CA ILE A 71 -8.27 -8.48 -3.65
C ILE A 71 -9.48 -8.82 -2.79
N PHE A 72 -9.50 -10.01 -2.20
CA PHE A 72 -10.57 -10.45 -1.33
C PHE A 72 -10.73 -9.54 -0.10
N SER A 73 -9.64 -9.18 0.57
CA SER A 73 -9.69 -8.25 1.71
C SER A 73 -10.16 -6.85 1.33
N ILE A 74 -9.83 -6.35 0.15
CA ILE A 74 -10.32 -5.05 -0.36
C ILE A 74 -11.84 -5.09 -0.55
N ILE A 75 -12.37 -6.18 -1.12
CA ILE A 75 -13.83 -6.35 -1.30
C ILE A 75 -14.52 -6.38 0.07
N ILE A 76 -13.95 -7.11 1.03
CA ILE A 76 -14.54 -7.21 2.38
C ILE A 76 -14.48 -5.86 3.10
N ALA A 77 -13.38 -5.11 2.99
CA ALA A 77 -13.29 -3.75 3.53
C ALA A 77 -14.37 -2.84 2.94
N TYR A 78 -14.57 -2.89 1.61
CA TYR A 78 -15.65 -2.17 0.96
C TYR A 78 -17.01 -2.56 1.52
N LEU A 79 -17.30 -3.86 1.67
CA LEU A 79 -18.58 -4.32 2.23
C LEU A 79 -18.80 -3.86 3.67
N ILE A 80 -17.80 -3.96 4.54
CA ILE A 80 -17.90 -3.53 5.95
C ILE A 80 -18.21 -2.02 6.02
N VAL A 81 -17.42 -1.20 5.30
CA VAL A 81 -17.58 0.26 5.27
C VAL A 81 -18.90 0.67 4.61
N ASN A 82 -19.46 -0.14 3.71
CA ASN A 82 -20.66 0.24 2.96
C ASN A 82 -21.98 -0.28 3.54
N LEU A 83 -21.96 -1.42 4.25
CA LEU A 83 -23.16 -2.09 4.76
C LEU A 83 -23.41 -1.81 6.25
N ILE A 84 -22.36 -1.69 7.06
CA ILE A 84 -22.47 -1.48 8.51
C ILE A 84 -21.62 -0.29 9.01
N PRO A 85 -21.57 0.86 8.31
CA PRO A 85 -20.69 1.97 8.69
C PRO A 85 -21.00 2.51 10.10
N GLY A 86 -19.98 3.02 10.80
CA GLY A 86 -20.18 3.78 12.03
C GLY A 86 -20.58 2.97 13.26
N THR A 87 -20.54 1.63 13.19
CA THR A 87 -20.92 0.75 14.31
C THR A 87 -19.71 0.08 14.95
N ALA A 88 -19.76 -0.19 16.26
CA ALA A 88 -18.71 -0.98 16.94
C ALA A 88 -18.57 -2.39 16.34
N LEU A 89 -19.68 -2.94 15.81
CA LEU A 89 -19.69 -4.20 15.05
C LEU A 89 -18.78 -4.13 13.82
N SER A 90 -18.76 -3.00 13.09
CA SER A 90 -17.88 -2.85 11.92
C SER A 90 -16.40 -2.94 12.27
N VAL A 91 -16.01 -2.32 13.39
CA VAL A 91 -14.63 -2.36 13.89
C VAL A 91 -14.26 -3.76 14.36
N ALA A 92 -15.15 -4.42 15.11
CA ALA A 92 -14.93 -5.80 15.53
C ALA A 92 -14.84 -6.76 14.34
N ALA A 93 -15.74 -6.64 13.36
CA ALA A 93 -15.72 -7.43 12.13
C ALA A 93 -14.43 -7.22 11.33
N ALA A 94 -13.95 -5.97 11.21
CA ALA A 94 -12.70 -5.66 10.54
C ALA A 94 -11.50 -6.33 11.25
N HIS A 95 -11.40 -6.20 12.57
CA HIS A 95 -10.33 -6.84 13.34
C HIS A 95 -10.37 -8.37 13.20
N ILE A 96 -11.52 -8.99 13.46
CA ILE A 96 -11.67 -10.46 13.39
C ILE A 96 -11.32 -10.96 11.98
N PHE A 97 -11.83 -10.30 10.95
CA PHE A 97 -11.63 -10.75 9.58
C PHE A 97 -10.21 -10.51 9.07
N PHE A 98 -9.68 -9.29 9.15
CA PHE A 98 -8.36 -8.99 8.59
C PHE A 98 -7.22 -9.57 9.42
N LEU A 99 -7.30 -9.48 10.75
CA LEU A 99 -6.30 -10.10 11.61
C LEU A 99 -6.42 -11.62 11.58
N GLY A 100 -7.64 -12.16 11.60
CA GLY A 100 -7.87 -13.60 11.51
C GLY A 100 -7.34 -14.18 10.19
N HIS A 101 -7.63 -13.55 9.05
CA HIS A 101 -7.09 -13.97 7.75
C HIS A 101 -5.56 -13.90 7.74
N LEU A 102 -4.96 -12.85 8.30
CA LEU A 102 -3.50 -12.76 8.42
C LEU A 102 -2.91 -13.89 9.27
N LEU A 103 -3.48 -14.16 10.44
CA LEU A 103 -3.03 -15.22 11.35
C LEU A 103 -3.14 -16.60 10.71
N ILE A 104 -4.25 -16.88 10.02
CA ILE A 104 -4.42 -18.12 9.27
C ILE A 104 -3.39 -18.21 8.14
N GLY A 105 -3.14 -17.12 7.42
CA GLY A 105 -2.12 -17.05 6.38
C GLY A 105 -0.72 -17.36 6.91
N ILE A 106 -0.34 -16.75 8.03
CA ILE A 106 0.95 -17.02 8.69
C ILE A 106 1.02 -18.49 9.11
N TRP A 107 -0.01 -19.03 9.75
CA TRP A 107 -0.04 -20.42 10.19
C TRP A 107 0.20 -21.44 9.05
N PHE A 108 -0.35 -21.18 7.87
CA PHE A 108 -0.15 -22.06 6.72
C PHE A 108 1.18 -21.87 5.99
N VAL A 109 1.83 -20.72 6.18
CA VAL A 109 3.05 -20.33 5.46
C VAL A 109 4.31 -20.42 6.33
N GLU A 110 4.15 -20.54 7.64
CA GLU A 110 5.25 -20.68 8.60
C GLU A 110 6.11 -21.91 8.27
N SER A 111 7.30 -21.65 7.74
CA SER A 111 8.36 -22.63 7.46
C SER A 111 9.53 -22.43 8.44
N SER A 112 10.43 -23.41 8.52
CA SER A 112 11.64 -23.32 9.38
C SER A 112 12.68 -22.29 8.89
N THR A 113 12.50 -21.79 7.67
CA THR A 113 13.30 -20.73 7.05
C THR A 113 12.45 -19.47 6.94
N TYR A 114 13.03 -18.29 7.15
CA TYR A 114 12.27 -17.04 7.04
C TYR A 114 12.02 -16.72 5.56
N ASP A 115 10.87 -17.14 5.03
CA ASP A 115 10.51 -16.92 3.64
C ASP A 115 9.65 -15.65 3.47
N ILE A 116 10.08 -14.72 2.60
CA ILE A 116 9.31 -13.50 2.30
C ILE A 116 8.19 -13.84 1.32
N THR A 117 6.98 -14.03 1.86
CA THR A 117 5.82 -14.50 1.08
C THR A 117 4.76 -13.42 0.89
N TRP A 118 3.62 -13.79 0.30
CA TRP A 118 2.44 -12.94 0.16
C TRP A 118 1.91 -12.39 1.50
N THR A 119 2.25 -13.02 2.62
CA THR A 119 1.86 -12.58 3.97
C THR A 119 2.53 -11.27 4.37
N THR A 120 3.74 -10.98 3.88
CA THR A 120 4.49 -9.75 4.18
C THR A 120 3.74 -8.47 3.75
N PRO A 121 3.35 -8.30 2.48
CA PRO A 121 2.54 -7.14 2.08
C PRO A 121 1.10 -7.22 2.63
N PHE A 122 0.62 -8.42 2.96
CA PHE A 122 -0.71 -8.62 3.53
C PHE A 122 -0.81 -8.06 4.95
N CYS A 123 0.26 -8.09 5.76
CA CYS A 123 0.32 -7.40 7.05
C CYS A 123 -0.02 -5.91 6.93
N ILE A 124 0.59 -5.23 5.95
CA ILE A 124 0.38 -3.80 5.71
C ILE A 124 -1.04 -3.55 5.22
N LEU A 125 -1.56 -4.42 4.36
CA LEU A 125 -2.94 -4.35 3.91
C LEU A 125 -3.93 -4.50 5.07
N THR A 126 -3.71 -5.46 5.97
CA THR A 126 -4.53 -5.67 7.17
C THR A 126 -4.57 -4.43 8.05
N LEU A 127 -3.41 -3.80 8.29
CA LEU A 127 -3.35 -2.52 9.01
C LEU A 127 -4.13 -1.43 8.27
N LYS A 128 -3.96 -1.31 6.95
CA LYS A 128 -4.66 -0.33 6.11
C LYS A 128 -6.17 -0.47 6.14
N MET A 129 -6.68 -1.68 5.97
CA MET A 129 -8.13 -1.93 5.90
C MET A 129 -8.78 -1.80 7.28
N THR A 130 -8.10 -2.24 8.34
CA THR A 130 -8.60 -2.07 9.71
C THR A 130 -8.64 -0.60 10.10
N ALA A 131 -7.58 0.16 9.80
CA ALA A 131 -7.52 1.60 10.03
C ALA A 131 -8.59 2.35 9.23
N LEU A 132 -8.83 1.97 7.98
CA LEU A 132 -9.92 2.54 7.17
C LEU A 132 -11.28 2.38 7.85
N VAL A 133 -11.59 1.19 8.37
CA VAL A 133 -12.88 0.96 9.06
C VAL A 133 -12.98 1.77 10.35
N MET A 134 -11.88 1.88 11.10
CA MET A 134 -11.83 2.73 12.31
C MET A 134 -11.98 4.22 11.96
N ASP A 135 -11.31 4.71 10.92
CA ASP A 135 -11.42 6.09 10.45
C ASP A 135 -12.87 6.44 10.04
N VAL A 136 -13.59 5.49 9.42
CA VAL A 136 -15.02 5.64 9.12
C VAL A 136 -15.86 5.62 10.39
N TYR A 137 -15.55 4.75 11.34
CA TYR A 137 -16.23 4.69 12.63
C TYR A 137 -16.12 6.02 13.39
N ASP A 138 -14.91 6.58 13.51
CA ASP A 138 -14.65 7.86 14.17
C ASP A 138 -15.38 9.02 13.48
N GLY A 139 -15.47 8.98 12.14
CA GLY A 139 -16.22 9.97 11.35
C GLY A 139 -17.71 9.97 11.66
N HIS A 140 -18.31 8.82 11.97
CA HIS A 140 -19.72 8.72 12.36
C HIS A 140 -19.97 9.19 13.79
N LEU A 141 -19.00 8.99 14.68
CA LEU A 141 -19.06 9.51 16.05
C LEU A 141 -18.80 11.03 16.13
N GLN A 142 -18.52 11.69 14.99
CA GLN A 142 -18.11 13.09 14.92
C GLN A 142 -16.94 13.41 15.85
N GLN A 143 -16.09 12.41 16.13
CA GLN A 143 -14.88 12.65 16.88
C GLN A 143 -13.94 13.49 16.04
N GLN A 144 -13.31 14.51 16.64
CA GLN A 144 -12.29 15.34 15.98
C GLN A 144 -10.97 14.56 15.81
N SER A 145 -11.03 13.40 15.15
CA SER A 145 -9.84 12.68 14.70
C SER A 145 -9.34 13.33 13.41
N LYS A 146 -8.02 13.48 13.30
CA LYS A 146 -7.38 14.04 12.10
C LYS A 146 -7.65 13.18 10.87
N THR A 147 -7.93 11.89 11.04
CA THR A 147 -8.11 10.90 9.97
C THR A 147 -9.57 10.51 9.73
N ALA A 148 -10.51 11.03 10.52
CA ALA A 148 -11.94 10.72 10.42
C ALA A 148 -12.47 10.87 8.98
N ILE A 149 -13.22 9.86 8.55
CA ILE A 149 -13.85 9.79 7.22
C ILE A 149 -15.37 9.92 7.37
N THR A 150 -15.90 11.06 6.93
CA THR A 150 -17.35 11.32 6.87
C THR A 150 -17.97 10.85 5.56
N ASP A 151 -17.24 10.97 4.46
CA ASP A 151 -17.75 10.64 3.13
C ASP A 151 -17.45 9.19 2.75
N LYS A 152 -18.50 8.46 2.38
CA LYS A 152 -18.45 7.05 2.00
C LYS A 152 -17.46 6.79 0.86
N PRO A 153 -16.40 5.98 1.07
CA PRO A 153 -15.47 5.65 0.00
C PRO A 153 -16.06 4.62 -0.96
N ASN A 154 -15.77 4.80 -2.25
CA ASN A 154 -16.15 3.85 -3.30
C ASN A 154 -15.11 2.74 -3.47
N LEU A 155 -15.48 1.63 -4.13
CA LEU A 155 -14.59 0.47 -4.28
C LEU A 155 -13.29 0.82 -5.02
N LEU A 156 -13.36 1.64 -6.07
CA LEU A 156 -12.18 2.04 -6.84
C LEU A 156 -11.19 2.85 -5.98
N GLU A 157 -11.70 3.72 -5.12
CA GLU A 157 -10.90 4.51 -4.18
C GLU A 157 -10.25 3.61 -3.12
N ILE A 158 -11.00 2.68 -2.51
CA ILE A 158 -10.42 1.73 -1.54
C ILE A 158 -9.36 0.85 -2.21
N ALA A 159 -9.61 0.39 -3.44
CA ALA A 159 -8.63 -0.39 -4.20
C ALA A 159 -7.39 0.44 -4.53
N ALA A 160 -7.54 1.69 -4.98
CA ALA A 160 -6.42 2.58 -5.26
C ALA A 160 -5.61 2.90 -3.99
N PHE A 161 -6.30 3.12 -2.87
CA PHE A 161 -5.68 3.30 -1.58
C PHE A 161 -4.88 2.06 -1.17
N ALA A 162 -5.48 0.86 -1.29
CA ALA A 162 -4.83 -0.41 -0.99
C ALA A 162 -3.58 -0.59 -1.83
N PHE A 163 -3.71 -0.55 -3.16
CA PHE A 163 -2.69 -0.81 -4.17
C PHE A 163 -1.74 0.37 -4.43
N CYS A 164 -1.78 1.44 -3.65
CA CYS A 164 -0.89 2.58 -3.83
C CYS A 164 0.59 2.14 -3.77
N PHE A 165 1.29 2.23 -4.91
CA PHE A 165 2.68 1.79 -5.08
C PHE A 165 3.65 2.40 -4.04
N SER A 166 3.31 3.57 -3.49
CA SER A 166 4.13 4.26 -2.48
C SER A 166 4.27 3.50 -1.15
N GLY A 167 3.44 2.50 -0.88
CA GLY A 167 3.56 1.76 0.38
C GLY A 167 2.75 0.49 0.50
N THR A 168 2.42 -0.14 -0.63
CA THR A 168 1.60 -1.35 -0.60
C THR A 168 2.38 -2.61 -0.25
N LEU A 169 3.69 -2.68 -0.58
CA LEU A 169 4.51 -3.86 -0.31
C LEU A 169 5.24 -3.79 1.05
N THR A 170 5.93 -2.68 1.32
CA THR A 170 6.78 -2.51 2.52
C THR A 170 6.85 -1.06 3.03
N GLY A 171 5.88 -0.21 2.69
CA GLY A 171 5.93 1.21 3.03
C GLY A 171 5.16 1.60 4.29
N PRO A 172 5.36 2.84 4.77
CA PRO A 172 4.62 3.35 5.91
C PRO A 172 3.12 3.41 5.59
N HIS A 173 2.33 2.97 6.55
CA HIS A 173 0.88 3.11 6.49
C HIS A 173 0.46 4.58 6.66
N PHE A 174 -0.50 5.04 5.86
CA PHE A 174 -1.14 6.35 5.95
C PHE A 174 -2.66 6.21 5.83
N SER A 175 -3.41 7.18 6.34
CA SER A 175 -4.89 7.15 6.31
C SER A 175 -5.46 7.44 4.93
N LEU A 176 -6.70 7.00 4.69
CA LEU A 176 -7.41 7.27 3.44
C LEU A 176 -7.61 8.78 3.22
N LYS A 177 -7.81 9.55 4.29
CA LYS A 177 -7.93 11.01 4.20
C LYS A 177 -6.67 11.64 3.60
N ARG A 178 -5.49 11.22 4.05
CA ARG A 178 -4.22 11.69 3.51
C ARG A 178 -4.03 11.28 2.05
N PHE A 179 -4.53 10.10 1.68
CA PHE A 179 -4.56 9.66 0.27
C PHE A 179 -5.45 10.57 -0.58
N ARG A 180 -6.65 10.92 -0.11
CA ARG A 180 -7.56 11.88 -0.77
C ARG A 180 -6.90 13.23 -0.98
N GLU A 181 -6.29 13.79 0.07
CA GLU A 181 -5.57 15.07 0.01
C GLU A 181 -4.41 15.03 -1.00
N PHE A 182 -3.71 13.90 -1.09
CA PHE A 182 -2.63 13.69 -2.05
C PHE A 182 -3.14 13.65 -3.51
N VAL A 183 -4.20 12.90 -3.78
CA VAL A 183 -4.83 12.78 -5.11
C VAL A 183 -5.45 14.10 -5.56
N LYS A 184 -6.07 14.84 -4.63
CA LYS A 184 -6.63 16.19 -4.88
C LYS A 184 -5.56 17.25 -5.12
N GLY A 185 -4.41 17.06 -4.50
CA GLY A 185 -3.28 17.95 -4.62
C GLY A 185 -3.21 19.09 -3.63
N ASP A 186 -3.74 18.87 -2.44
CA ASP A 186 -3.69 19.82 -1.33
C ASP A 186 -2.25 20.13 -0.87
N TYR A 187 -1.29 19.29 -1.25
CA TYR A 187 0.14 19.45 -0.94
C TYR A 187 0.94 20.21 -2.01
N LEU A 188 0.32 20.59 -3.13
CA LEU A 188 0.97 21.41 -4.13
C LEU A 188 0.92 22.89 -3.79
N ASP A 189 1.91 23.61 -4.33
CA ASP A 189 1.85 25.05 -4.41
C ASP A 189 0.83 25.46 -5.48
N LYS A 190 -0.21 26.20 -5.07
CA LYS A 190 -1.35 26.57 -5.91
C LYS A 190 -0.97 27.49 -7.05
N GLU A 191 0.12 28.26 -6.90
CA GLU A 191 0.57 29.20 -7.94
C GLU A 191 1.35 28.51 -9.05
N ARG A 192 2.13 27.47 -8.71
CA ARG A 192 3.03 26.79 -9.65
C ARG A 192 2.56 25.40 -10.07
N ASN A 193 1.54 24.83 -9.41
CA ASN A 193 1.17 23.41 -9.51
C ASN A 193 2.39 22.49 -9.32
N GLU A 194 3.31 22.91 -8.46
CA GLU A 194 4.55 22.19 -8.14
C GLU A 194 4.54 21.75 -6.68
N VAL A 195 5.34 20.72 -6.36
CA VAL A 195 5.46 20.23 -4.99
C VAL A 195 6.14 21.29 -4.13
N ARG A 196 5.51 21.69 -3.01
CA ARG A 196 6.01 22.74 -2.10
C ARG A 196 7.46 22.56 -1.65
N GLN A 197 7.90 21.32 -1.49
CA GLN A 197 9.27 20.98 -1.12
C GLN A 197 9.77 19.80 -1.97
N SER A 198 10.97 19.93 -2.51
CA SER A 198 11.61 18.83 -3.22
C SER A 198 11.94 17.70 -2.24
N SER A 199 11.33 16.55 -2.43
CA SER A 199 11.61 15.34 -1.65
C SER A 199 12.92 14.64 -2.05
N ILE A 200 13.54 15.04 -3.16
CA ILE A 200 14.72 14.38 -3.72
C ILE A 200 15.90 14.44 -2.76
N MET A 201 16.18 15.62 -2.19
CA MET A 201 17.29 15.80 -1.25
C MET A 201 17.10 14.96 0.02
N ALA A 202 15.87 14.95 0.55
CA ALA A 202 15.54 14.15 1.73
C ALA A 202 15.66 12.64 1.45
N SER A 203 15.23 12.19 0.27
CA SER A 203 15.37 10.79 -0.15
C SER A 203 16.83 10.38 -0.33
N LEU A 204 17.65 11.22 -0.95
CA LEU A 204 19.10 11.00 -1.11
C LEU A 204 19.81 10.93 0.24
N GLN A 205 19.50 11.84 1.16
CA GLN A 205 20.08 11.82 2.50
C GLN A 205 19.73 10.53 3.25
N ARG A 206 18.48 10.07 3.16
CA ARG A 206 18.05 8.80 3.76
C ARG A 206 18.75 7.60 3.12
N PHE A 207 18.88 7.60 1.80
CA PHE A 207 19.58 6.55 1.07
C PHE A 207 21.07 6.48 1.45
N CYS A 208 21.77 7.62 1.47
CA CYS A 208 23.17 7.65 1.88
C CYS A 208 23.35 7.19 3.33
N CYS A 209 22.47 7.63 4.24
CA CYS A 209 22.48 7.18 5.64
C CYS A 209 22.30 5.65 5.74
N TRP A 210 21.41 5.08 4.93
CA TRP A 210 21.20 3.63 4.83
C TRP A 210 22.45 2.89 4.34
N CYS A 211 23.08 3.36 3.26
CA CYS A 211 24.32 2.77 2.74
C CYS A 211 25.45 2.77 3.77
N ILE A 212 25.59 3.87 4.53
CA ILE A 212 26.57 3.97 5.60
C ILE A 212 26.27 2.92 6.67
N PHE A 213 25.03 2.83 7.16
CA PHE A 213 24.64 1.87 8.19
C PHE A 213 24.89 0.41 7.74
N CYS A 214 24.50 0.04 6.52
CA CYS A 214 24.75 -1.30 6.00
C CYS A 214 26.23 -1.60 5.76
N GLY A 215 27.08 -0.60 5.52
CA GLY A 215 28.53 -0.79 5.37
C GLY A 215 29.27 -0.99 6.70
N PHE A 216 28.61 -0.74 7.84
CA PHE A 216 29.14 -0.94 9.19
C PHE A 216 28.64 -2.23 9.88
N VAL A 217 27.81 -3.03 9.21
CA VAL A 217 27.30 -4.34 9.66
C VAL A 217 27.95 -5.44 8.83
#